data_AF-A0A068Y257-F1
#
_entry.id   AF-A0A068Y257-F1
#
_cell.length_a   1.000
_cell.length_b   1.000
_cell.length_c   1.000
_cell.angle_alpha   90.00
_cell.angle_beta   90.00
_cell.angle_gamma   90.00
#
_symmetry.space_group_name_H-M   'P 1'
#
loop_
_entity.id
_entity.type
_entity.pdbx_description
1 polymer ?
#
loop_
_entity_poly.entity_id
_entity_poly.type
_entity_poly.pdbx_seq_one_letter_code
_entity_poly.pdbx_strand_id
1 'polypeptide(L)'
;MNPSESSPPSTSSSSVDFDTETGLSHAPPTPPCRTRPALDSPEGISFETASLEHLSLDHAPPSESEVESETEISHSFADGEGATAACEGCRRLKERLQSLQMEHMSVSNRLSATVADLHTVKKAMEETETRANAEKALFEEHTASFEQRISQLSQRLDGLLKQYQEYRRSTESEFSRLEQERASAQMELSEVEEHYRTLLRKRHDAAAEMAAPIDLPSAKEDLELYALQMREELLSTSVACEHLRNRLDTETATNRERLNEERWKRIQVEELLRSRMRDANEHISGLTRNFEASKQTAEKATERASAEVKRLQAELAEKDMVLQRTRDEVTRLQNRMSNLQKDLENSEKVSLDFVRLSQHLQIQLERQREQTQEVRWQDPEDVTQCLGCKRPFEAGMVKRNCRHCGAIFCPACLTKVIPPFGARSRPARVCDMCHTLLVKDAAPYFCSGTFPCADEESSPPSATPTILRKKR
;
A
#
# COMPACT_ATOMS: atom_id res chain seq x y z
N MET A 1 -22.42 -83.00 -50.56
CA MET A 1 -22.78 -81.75 -51.28
C MET A 1 -21.63 -80.77 -51.12
N ASN A 2 -20.70 -80.75 -52.08
CA ASN A 2 -19.99 -79.52 -52.49
C ASN A 2 -20.97 -78.71 -53.36
N PRO A 3 -20.83 -77.38 -53.57
CA PRO A 3 -19.58 -76.67 -53.93
C PRO A 3 -19.52 -75.25 -53.24
N SER A 4 -18.65 -74.26 -53.49
CA SER A 4 -17.80 -73.87 -54.61
C SER A 4 -16.72 -72.89 -54.15
N GLU A 5 -15.75 -72.72 -55.04
CA GLU A 5 -14.57 -71.85 -55.06
C GLU A 5 -14.80 -70.35 -54.88
N SER A 6 -13.76 -69.61 -54.46
CA SER A 6 -13.24 -68.46 -55.24
C SER A 6 -11.97 -67.84 -54.62
N SER A 7 -10.95 -67.72 -55.48
CA SER A 7 -9.86 -66.72 -55.48
C SER A 7 -9.86 -66.12 -56.91
N PRO A 8 -9.11 -65.06 -57.29
CA PRO A 8 -8.44 -63.96 -56.57
C PRO A 8 -8.87 -62.58 -57.16
N PRO A 9 -8.08 -61.48 -57.06
CA PRO A 9 -7.11 -61.25 -58.14
C PRO A 9 -5.74 -60.69 -57.70
N SER A 10 -4.78 -60.94 -58.57
CA SER A 10 -3.41 -60.42 -58.61
C SER A 10 -3.36 -59.05 -59.28
N THR A 11 -2.47 -58.17 -58.83
CA THR A 11 -1.90 -57.10 -59.68
C THR A 11 -0.38 -57.02 -59.48
N SER A 12 0.31 -57.47 -60.52
CA SER A 12 1.57 -57.00 -61.12
C SER A 12 2.24 -55.75 -60.51
N SER A 13 3.51 -55.82 -60.10
CA SER A 13 4.74 -55.64 -60.91
C SER A 13 5.12 -54.17 -61.17
N SER A 14 6.22 -53.72 -60.58
CA SER A 14 7.22 -52.92 -61.29
C SER A 14 8.59 -53.06 -60.63
N SER A 15 9.41 -53.91 -61.24
CA SER A 15 10.87 -53.90 -61.23
C SER A 15 11.41 -52.64 -61.92
N VAL A 16 12.44 -52.01 -61.38
CA VAL A 16 13.70 -51.76 -62.11
C VAL A 16 14.85 -51.35 -61.17
N ASP A 17 15.99 -51.93 -61.50
CA ASP A 17 17.40 -51.76 -61.11
C ASP A 17 17.90 -50.31 -61.11
N PHE A 18 19.11 -49.89 -60.76
CA PHE A 18 20.43 -50.38 -60.33
C PHE A 18 21.04 -49.10 -59.67
N ASP A 19 22.03 -49.09 -58.78
CA ASP A 19 23.44 -49.08 -59.14
C ASP A 19 24.32 -48.74 -57.92
N THR A 20 25.62 -48.82 -58.15
CA THR A 20 26.69 -49.23 -57.26
C THR A 20 27.48 -48.06 -56.63
N GLU A 21 28.27 -48.38 -55.59
CA GLU A 21 29.47 -47.69 -55.08
C GLU A 21 29.36 -46.31 -54.39
N THR A 22 29.80 -46.21 -53.14
CA THR A 22 31.09 -45.63 -52.70
C THR A 22 31.04 -45.31 -51.21
N GLY A 23 32.10 -45.67 -50.49
CA GLY A 23 32.25 -45.37 -49.07
C GLY A 23 32.44 -43.88 -48.81
N LEU A 24 32.20 -43.46 -47.56
CA LEU A 24 33.02 -42.49 -46.84
C LEU A 24 32.59 -42.48 -45.37
N SER A 25 33.60 -42.72 -44.54
CA SER A 25 33.64 -42.46 -43.10
C SER A 25 33.09 -41.09 -42.73
N HIS A 26 32.18 -41.01 -41.75
CA HIS A 26 32.07 -39.83 -40.89
C HIS A 26 31.61 -40.23 -39.48
N ALA A 27 32.53 -40.06 -38.53
CA ALA A 27 32.29 -40.10 -37.10
C ALA A 27 31.35 -38.96 -36.67
N PRO A 28 30.53 -39.16 -35.62
CA PRO A 28 29.72 -38.09 -35.05
C PRO A 28 30.60 -37.07 -34.28
N PRO A 29 30.22 -35.78 -34.25
CA PRO A 29 31.04 -34.75 -33.62
C PRO A 29 31.02 -34.86 -32.10
N THR A 30 32.20 -34.94 -31.51
CA THR A 30 32.46 -34.66 -30.09
C THR A 30 32.05 -33.22 -29.75
N PRO A 31 31.34 -32.98 -28.63
CA PRO A 31 31.07 -31.62 -28.16
C PRO A 31 32.35 -30.97 -27.61
N PRO A 32 32.48 -29.63 -27.67
CA PRO A 32 33.70 -28.94 -27.28
C PRO A 32 33.88 -28.97 -25.75
N CYS A 33 35.05 -29.44 -25.32
CA CYS A 33 35.63 -29.14 -24.01
C CYS A 33 35.73 -27.62 -23.85
N ARG A 34 34.91 -27.02 -22.97
CA ARG A 34 35.22 -25.70 -22.42
C ARG A 34 36.24 -25.86 -21.31
N THR A 35 37.44 -25.42 -21.62
CA THR A 35 38.53 -25.11 -20.70
C THR A 35 38.03 -24.26 -19.53
N ARG A 36 38.30 -24.76 -18.34
CA ARG A 36 38.17 -24.07 -17.05
C ARG A 36 39.31 -23.05 -16.97
N PRO A 37 39.07 -21.73 -16.79
CA PRO A 37 40.15 -20.82 -16.46
C PRO A 37 40.58 -21.09 -15.02
N ALA A 38 41.89 -21.20 -14.84
CA ALA A 38 42.58 -21.34 -13.58
C ALA A 38 42.29 -20.15 -12.66
N LEU A 39 42.36 -20.44 -11.35
CA LEU A 39 42.55 -19.44 -10.33
C LEU A 39 43.80 -18.63 -10.64
N ASP A 40 43.67 -17.30 -10.64
CA ASP A 40 44.74 -16.43 -10.18
C ASP A 40 44.11 -15.28 -9.40
N SER A 41 44.63 -15.10 -8.19
CA SER A 41 44.34 -13.95 -7.33
C SER A 41 44.92 -12.69 -7.96
N PRO A 42 44.36 -11.52 -7.63
CA PRO A 42 45.23 -10.54 -6.99
C PRO A 42 44.56 -9.80 -5.82
N GLU A 43 45.35 -9.68 -4.76
CA GLU A 43 45.60 -8.47 -3.97
C GLU A 43 44.38 -7.75 -3.36
N GLY A 44 44.30 -7.90 -2.02
CA GLY A 44 43.39 -7.15 -1.18
C GLY A 44 43.67 -5.66 -1.19
N ILE A 45 42.60 -4.88 -1.29
CA ILE A 45 42.56 -3.50 -0.85
C ILE A 45 41.73 -3.49 0.43
N SER A 46 42.44 -3.37 1.54
CA SER A 46 41.91 -3.08 2.87
C SER A 46 41.31 -1.67 2.88
N PHE A 47 39.98 -1.57 3.01
CA PHE A 47 39.36 -0.39 3.58
C PHE A 47 39.09 -0.67 5.06
N GLU A 48 39.95 -0.09 5.90
CA GLU A 48 39.72 0.04 7.33
C GLU A 48 38.39 0.77 7.54
N THR A 49 37.40 0.07 8.08
CA THR A 49 36.24 0.71 8.72
C THR A 49 36.68 1.04 10.14
N ALA A 50 37.14 2.28 10.33
CA ALA A 50 37.37 2.82 11.65
C ALA A 50 36.04 2.85 12.41
N SER A 51 35.98 2.07 13.48
CA SER A 51 34.99 2.21 14.54
C SER A 51 35.16 3.59 15.20
N LEU A 52 34.11 4.39 15.19
CA LEU A 52 33.94 5.54 16.06
C LEU A 52 32.63 5.36 16.81
N GLU A 53 32.68 4.49 17.83
CA GLU A 53 31.80 4.60 18.97
C GLU A 53 32.26 5.76 19.88
N HIS A 54 31.30 6.32 20.60
CA HIS A 54 31.38 7.39 21.60
C HIS A 54 31.46 8.85 21.11
N LEU A 55 30.29 9.40 20.76
CA LEU A 55 29.83 10.67 21.33
C LEU A 55 28.31 10.61 21.56
N SER A 56 27.94 10.16 22.77
CA SER A 56 26.62 10.40 23.34
C SER A 56 26.47 11.90 23.61
N LEU A 57 25.51 12.53 22.95
CA LEU A 57 24.90 13.77 23.40
C LEU A 57 23.39 13.53 23.44
N ASP A 58 22.94 12.98 24.56
CA ASP A 58 21.57 13.15 25.01
C ASP A 58 21.30 14.64 25.10
N HIS A 59 20.36 15.17 24.32
CA HIS A 59 19.58 16.35 24.70
C HIS A 59 18.16 16.21 24.13
N ALA A 60 17.23 16.02 25.07
CA ALA A 60 15.79 16.06 24.89
C ALA A 60 15.31 17.44 24.36
N PRO A 61 14.12 17.53 23.74
CA PRO A 61 13.60 18.79 23.24
C PRO A 61 13.13 19.67 24.41
N PRO A 62 13.31 21.00 24.38
CA PRO A 62 12.65 21.85 25.35
C PRO A 62 11.22 22.11 24.87
N SER A 63 10.28 21.49 25.59
CA SER A 63 8.92 21.98 25.77
C SER A 63 8.92 23.31 26.54
N GLU A 64 7.84 24.03 26.32
CA GLU A 64 7.55 25.42 26.66
C GLU A 64 7.75 25.86 28.12
N SER A 65 7.84 27.20 28.24
CA SER A 65 7.53 28.07 29.39
C SER A 65 8.65 28.39 30.40
N GLU A 66 9.04 29.66 30.39
CA GLU A 66 9.26 30.58 31.54
C GLU A 66 9.87 31.87 30.94
N VAL A 67 9.04 32.85 30.60
CA VAL A 67 8.84 34.08 31.40
C VAL A 67 10.17 34.65 31.91
N GLU A 68 10.85 35.44 31.07
CA GLU A 68 11.65 36.54 31.59
C GLU A 68 11.45 37.80 30.74
N SER A 69 11.11 38.84 31.48
CA SER A 69 10.76 40.19 31.13
C SER A 69 11.83 40.91 30.31
N GLU A 70 11.42 41.53 29.20
CA GLU A 70 12.12 42.69 28.65
C GLU A 70 11.97 43.85 29.65
N THR A 71 12.88 43.92 30.62
CA THR A 71 13.11 45.15 31.38
C THR A 71 13.79 46.16 30.47
N GLU A 72 12.99 47.07 29.90
CA GLU A 72 13.44 48.39 29.48
C GLU A 72 14.03 49.11 30.71
N ILE A 73 15.35 49.03 30.89
CA ILE A 73 16.06 49.87 31.85
C ILE A 73 16.18 51.26 31.24
N SER A 74 15.13 52.06 31.44
CA SER A 74 15.18 53.51 31.27
C SER A 74 15.99 54.12 32.43
N HIS A 75 17.31 54.21 32.27
CA HIS A 75 18.13 55.04 33.16
C HIS A 75 17.98 56.52 32.77
N SER A 76 17.16 57.22 33.55
CA SER A 76 17.17 58.67 33.67
C SER A 76 18.51 59.16 34.22
N PHE A 77 19.27 59.91 33.42
CA PHE A 77 20.25 60.86 33.93
C PHE A 77 19.76 62.27 33.61
N ALA A 78 19.29 62.95 34.66
CA ALA A 78 19.24 64.40 34.72
C ALA A 78 20.64 64.89 35.12
N ASP A 79 21.24 65.73 34.28
CA ASP A 79 21.57 67.11 34.63
C ASP A 79 22.44 67.76 33.55
N GLY A 80 22.20 69.05 33.33
CA GLY A 80 23.22 69.98 32.84
C GLY A 80 22.98 70.57 31.46
N GLU A 81 22.25 71.69 31.43
CA GLU A 81 22.47 72.73 30.43
C GLU A 81 23.96 73.13 30.47
N GLY A 82 24.69 72.71 29.45
CA GLY A 82 26.09 73.02 29.24
C GLY A 82 26.40 72.76 27.78
N ALA A 83 26.24 73.80 26.95
CA ALA A 83 26.76 73.82 25.59
C ALA A 83 28.30 73.77 25.66
N THR A 84 28.84 72.57 25.81
CA THR A 84 30.26 72.26 25.60
C THR A 84 30.30 70.98 24.77
N ALA A 85 30.84 71.13 23.56
CA ALA A 85 30.99 70.13 22.51
C ALA A 85 30.84 68.69 23.00
N ALA A 86 29.86 67.96 22.43
CA ALA A 86 29.78 66.51 22.53
C ALA A 86 31.20 65.95 22.43
N CYS A 87 31.69 65.31 23.50
CA CYS A 87 33.04 64.75 23.52
C CYS A 87 33.20 63.91 22.26
N GLU A 88 34.08 64.32 21.35
CA GLU A 88 34.22 63.65 20.06
C GLU A 88 34.50 62.15 20.24
N GLY A 89 35.16 61.78 21.35
CA GLY A 89 35.36 60.40 21.76
C GLY A 89 34.06 59.64 22.07
N CYS A 90 33.11 60.24 22.78
CA CYS A 90 31.82 59.61 23.07
C CYS A 90 30.94 59.47 21.82
N ARG A 91 30.97 60.46 20.91
CA ARG A 91 30.30 60.36 19.61
C ARG A 91 30.91 59.23 18.76
N ARG A 92 32.24 59.17 18.64
CA ARG A 92 32.95 58.10 17.92
C ARG A 92 32.69 56.71 18.51
N LEU A 93 32.59 56.59 19.84
CA LEU A 93 32.24 55.32 20.51
C LEU A 93 30.79 54.90 20.22
N LYS A 94 29.84 55.84 20.23
CA LYS A 94 28.44 55.56 19.87
C LYS A 94 28.28 55.15 18.41
N GLU A 95 28.94 55.85 17.49
CA GLU A 95 28.99 55.49 16.06
C GLU A 95 29.62 54.11 15.85
N ARG A 96 30.70 53.79 16.58
CA ARG A 96 31.34 52.46 16.53
C ARG A 96 30.50 51.35 17.16
N LEU A 97 29.74 51.63 18.21
CA LEU A 97 28.80 50.67 18.79
C LEU A 97 27.64 50.39 17.81
N GLN A 98 27.10 51.43 17.18
CA GLN A 98 26.06 51.29 16.14
C GLN A 98 26.58 50.53 14.93
N SER A 99 27.81 50.79 14.48
CA SER A 99 28.41 50.04 13.37
C SER A 99 28.59 48.55 13.73
N LEU A 100 29.08 48.26 14.94
CA LEU A 100 29.22 46.89 15.43
C LEU A 100 27.87 46.20 15.62
N GLN A 101 26.83 46.91 16.06
CA GLN A 101 25.46 46.38 16.14
C GLN A 101 24.90 46.06 14.76
N MET A 102 25.10 46.93 13.77
CA MET A 102 24.69 46.69 12.39
C MET A 102 25.46 45.51 11.76
N GLU A 103 26.76 45.40 12.03
CA GLU A 103 27.57 44.24 11.63
C GLU A 103 27.10 42.95 12.30
N HIS A 104 26.82 42.98 13.60
CA HIS A 104 26.27 41.84 14.33
C HIS A 104 24.91 41.39 13.78
N MET A 105 24.00 42.33 13.53
CA MET A 105 22.70 42.03 12.91
C MET A 105 22.87 41.45 11.50
N SER A 106 23.78 42.00 10.70
CA SER A 106 24.10 41.49 9.36
C SER A 106 24.65 40.07 9.40
N VAL A 107 25.61 39.79 10.29
CA VAL A 107 26.18 38.46 10.49
C VAL A 107 25.14 37.49 11.04
N SER A 108 24.30 37.91 11.98
CA SER A 108 23.21 37.10 12.53
C SER A 108 22.19 36.72 11.46
N ASN A 109 21.80 37.67 10.61
CA ASN A 109 20.89 37.40 9.49
C ASN A 109 21.51 36.45 8.46
N ARG A 110 22.80 36.63 8.15
CA ARG A 110 23.55 35.70 7.28
C ARG A 110 23.65 34.30 7.87
N LEU A 111 23.92 34.19 9.17
CA LEU A 111 23.98 32.91 9.87
C LEU A 111 22.60 32.22 9.84
N SER A 112 21.53 32.95 10.15
CA SER A 112 20.17 32.44 10.06
C SER A 112 19.81 31.95 8.66
N ALA A 113 20.23 32.66 7.60
CA ALA A 113 20.04 32.22 6.23
C ALA A 113 20.83 30.93 5.93
N THR A 114 22.10 30.85 6.34
CA THR A 114 22.90 29.62 6.13
C THR A 114 22.35 28.43 6.92
N VAL A 115 21.80 28.63 8.11
CA VAL A 115 21.15 27.56 8.89
C VAL A 115 19.88 27.08 8.19
N ALA A 116 19.08 28.00 7.65
CA ALA A 116 17.92 27.64 6.84
C ALA A 116 18.33 26.84 5.58
N ASP A 117 19.36 27.28 4.86
CA ASP A 117 19.89 26.56 3.70
C ASP A 117 20.40 25.16 4.09
N LEU A 118 21.14 25.03 5.19
CA LEU A 118 21.59 23.74 5.71
C LEU A 118 20.43 22.81 6.07
N HIS A 119 19.35 23.33 6.66
CA HIS A 119 18.14 22.54 6.91
C HIS A 119 17.47 22.07 5.62
N THR A 120 17.42 22.91 4.59
CA THR A 120 16.86 22.50 3.29
C THR A 120 17.69 21.41 2.61
N VAL A 121 19.03 21.54 2.65
CA VAL A 121 19.95 20.52 2.12
C VAL A 121 19.84 19.23 2.91
N LYS A 122 19.79 19.29 4.24
CA LYS A 122 19.59 18.11 5.10
C LYS A 122 18.29 17.38 4.75
N LYS A 123 17.19 18.12 4.62
CA LYS A 123 15.90 17.55 4.21
C LYS A 123 15.97 16.91 2.82
N ALA A 124 16.60 17.57 1.86
CA ALA A 124 16.78 17.03 0.52
C ALA A 124 17.63 15.74 0.54
N MET A 125 18.68 15.68 1.36
CA MET A 125 19.51 14.48 1.55
C MET A 125 18.70 13.32 2.14
N GLU A 126 17.94 13.56 3.21
CA GLU A 126 17.04 12.56 3.82
C GLU A 126 16.00 12.03 2.81
N GLU A 127 15.42 12.93 2.00
CA GLU A 127 14.51 12.53 0.92
C GLU A 127 15.21 11.71 -0.18
N THR A 128 16.45 12.03 -0.55
CA THR A 128 17.20 11.22 -1.53
C THR A 128 17.61 9.87 -0.97
N GLU A 129 18.00 9.80 0.30
CA GLU A 129 18.37 8.56 0.99
C GLU A 129 17.17 7.62 1.09
N THR A 130 16.00 8.14 1.49
CA THR A 130 14.76 7.35 1.53
C THR A 130 14.34 6.86 0.14
N ARG A 131 14.47 7.68 -0.91
CA ARG A 131 14.24 7.24 -2.30
C ARG A 131 15.23 6.15 -2.73
N ALA A 132 16.53 6.33 -2.48
CA ALA A 132 17.55 5.34 -2.82
C ALA A 132 17.35 4.01 -2.08
N ASN A 133 16.96 4.06 -0.79
CA ASN A 133 16.64 2.88 -0.01
C ASN A 133 15.38 2.16 -0.55
N ALA A 134 14.36 2.90 -0.98
CA ALA A 134 13.18 2.32 -1.60
C ALA A 134 13.50 1.65 -2.95
N GLU A 135 14.31 2.28 -3.80
CA GLU A 135 14.76 1.69 -5.06
C GLU A 135 15.61 0.44 -4.84
N LYS A 136 16.53 0.48 -3.88
CA LYS A 136 17.34 -0.68 -3.50
C LYS A 136 16.46 -1.85 -3.05
N ALA A 137 15.46 -1.61 -2.20
CA ALA A 137 14.53 -2.64 -1.76
C ALA A 137 13.76 -3.28 -2.92
N LEU A 138 13.30 -2.48 -3.90
CA LEU A 138 12.65 -2.99 -5.10
C LEU A 138 13.60 -3.85 -5.95
N PHE A 139 14.86 -3.43 -6.11
CA PHE A 139 15.86 -4.22 -6.83
C PHE A 139 16.19 -5.54 -6.12
N GLU A 140 16.28 -5.55 -4.80
CA GLU A 140 16.48 -6.76 -4.00
C GLU A 140 15.31 -7.73 -4.15
N GLU A 141 14.06 -7.23 -4.11
CA GLU A 141 12.86 -8.04 -4.35
C GLU A 141 12.86 -8.64 -5.77
N HIS A 142 13.15 -7.84 -6.79
CA HIS A 142 13.23 -8.31 -8.17
C HIS A 142 14.34 -9.35 -8.37
N THR A 143 15.51 -9.14 -7.77
CA THR A 143 16.64 -10.06 -7.85
C THR A 143 16.29 -11.39 -7.19
N ALA A 144 15.71 -11.36 -5.99
CA ALA A 144 15.24 -12.55 -5.29
C ALA A 144 14.18 -13.32 -6.12
N SER A 145 13.26 -12.61 -6.77
CA SER A 145 12.26 -13.21 -7.68
C SER A 145 12.91 -13.90 -8.88
N PHE A 146 13.91 -13.28 -9.51
CA PHE A 146 14.64 -13.88 -10.62
C PHE A 146 15.48 -15.09 -10.18
N GLU A 147 16.16 -15.02 -9.04
CA GLU A 147 16.91 -16.14 -8.48
C GLU A 147 15.99 -17.34 -8.17
N GLN A 148 14.81 -17.07 -7.61
CA GLN A 148 13.79 -18.10 -7.38
C GLN A 148 13.33 -18.71 -8.72
N ARG A 149 13.09 -17.88 -9.74
CA ARG A 149 12.68 -18.35 -11.09
C ARG A 149 13.76 -19.21 -11.73
N ILE A 150 15.03 -18.81 -11.63
CA ILE A 150 16.17 -19.56 -12.15
C ILE A 150 16.28 -20.90 -11.43
N SER A 151 16.19 -20.91 -10.10
CA SER A 151 16.22 -22.14 -9.30
C SER A 151 15.09 -23.11 -9.68
N GLN A 152 13.87 -22.60 -9.88
CA GLN A 152 12.74 -23.41 -10.36
C GLN A 152 12.98 -24.00 -11.75
N LEU A 153 13.53 -23.21 -12.67
CA LEU A 153 13.84 -23.67 -14.03
C LEU A 153 14.96 -24.70 -14.03
N SER A 154 16.02 -24.51 -13.24
CA SER A 154 17.10 -25.48 -13.07
C SER A 154 16.58 -26.81 -12.51
N GLN A 155 15.75 -26.79 -11.48
CA GLN A 155 15.13 -28.01 -10.93
C GLN A 155 14.26 -28.73 -11.96
N ARG A 156 13.49 -27.98 -12.77
CA ARG A 156 12.67 -28.56 -13.84
C ARG A 156 13.54 -29.19 -14.93
N LEU A 157 14.63 -28.54 -15.30
CA LEU A 157 15.58 -29.05 -16.30
C LEU A 157 16.26 -30.33 -15.81
N ASP A 158 16.71 -30.37 -14.55
CA ASP A 158 17.29 -31.56 -13.92
C ASP A 158 16.29 -32.72 -13.87
N GLY A 159 15.03 -32.42 -13.56
CA GLY A 159 13.95 -33.41 -13.60
C GLY A 159 13.76 -33.99 -14.99
N LEU A 160 13.70 -33.14 -16.02
CA LEU A 160 13.57 -33.57 -17.42
C LEU A 160 14.77 -34.39 -17.89
N LEU A 161 16.00 -34.01 -17.52
CA LEU A 161 17.21 -34.76 -17.85
C LEU A 161 17.21 -36.15 -17.21
N LYS A 162 16.79 -36.28 -15.95
CA LYS A 162 16.68 -37.58 -15.28
C LYS A 162 15.64 -38.47 -15.96
N GLN A 163 14.47 -37.93 -16.28
CA GLN A 163 13.41 -38.66 -17.01
C GLN A 163 13.90 -39.12 -18.38
N TYR A 164 14.58 -38.25 -19.12
CA TYR A 164 15.16 -38.60 -20.42
C TYR A 164 16.20 -39.72 -20.30
N GLN A 165 17.08 -39.68 -19.30
CA GLN A 165 18.06 -40.74 -19.05
C GLN A 165 17.41 -42.07 -18.68
N GLU A 166 16.36 -42.05 -17.86
CA GLU A 166 15.60 -43.26 -17.53
C GLU A 166 14.90 -43.85 -18.75
N TYR A 167 14.23 -43.02 -19.55
CA TYR A 167 13.59 -43.44 -20.80
C TYR A 167 14.60 -44.05 -21.78
N ARG A 168 15.76 -43.41 -21.91
CA ARG A 168 16.86 -43.91 -22.75
C ARG A 168 17.36 -45.27 -22.26
N ARG A 169 17.66 -45.43 -20.97
CA ARG A 169 18.11 -46.72 -20.39
C ARG A 169 17.06 -47.82 -20.58
N SER A 170 15.78 -47.50 -20.37
CA SER A 170 14.69 -48.46 -20.58
C SER A 170 14.62 -48.89 -22.03
N THR A 171 14.73 -47.95 -22.96
CA THR A 171 14.69 -48.23 -24.39
C THR A 171 15.90 -49.07 -24.84
N GLU A 172 17.10 -48.72 -24.39
CA GLU A 172 18.32 -49.51 -24.64
C GLU A 172 18.18 -50.95 -24.11
N SER A 173 17.62 -51.14 -22.91
CA SER A 173 17.35 -52.47 -22.35
C SER A 173 16.34 -53.27 -23.18
N GLU A 174 15.27 -52.63 -23.68
CA GLU A 174 14.29 -53.29 -24.54
C GLU A 174 14.90 -53.67 -25.89
N PHE A 175 15.73 -52.80 -26.48
CA PHE A 175 16.47 -53.14 -27.70
C PHE A 175 17.38 -54.34 -27.50
N SER A 176 18.17 -54.39 -26.43
CA SER A 176 19.02 -55.56 -26.13
C SER A 176 18.20 -56.83 -25.92
N ARG A 177 17.03 -56.75 -25.27
CA ARG A 177 16.13 -57.91 -25.14
C ARG A 177 15.64 -58.40 -26.50
N LEU A 178 15.15 -57.49 -27.35
CA LEU A 178 14.65 -57.82 -28.69
C LEU A 178 15.76 -58.37 -29.60
N GLU A 179 16.99 -57.87 -29.48
CA GLU A 179 18.14 -58.41 -30.20
C GLU A 179 18.44 -59.85 -29.79
N GLN A 180 18.38 -60.13 -28.48
CA GLN A 180 18.57 -61.49 -27.95
C GLN A 180 17.44 -62.43 -28.38
N GLU A 181 16.18 -61.99 -28.29
CA GLU A 181 15.01 -62.76 -28.74
C GLU A 181 15.09 -63.07 -30.24
N ARG A 182 15.46 -62.07 -31.05
CA ARG A 182 15.67 -62.26 -32.50
C ARG A 182 16.76 -63.30 -32.77
N ALA A 183 17.89 -63.24 -32.05
CA ALA A 183 18.99 -64.18 -32.22
C ALA A 183 18.57 -65.61 -31.83
N SER A 184 17.82 -65.78 -30.73
CA SER A 184 17.25 -67.08 -30.31
C SER A 184 16.32 -67.64 -31.39
N ALA A 185 15.38 -66.83 -31.88
CA ALA A 185 14.44 -67.25 -32.90
C ALA A 185 15.13 -67.62 -34.23
N GLN A 186 16.19 -66.91 -34.61
CA GLN A 186 17.00 -67.26 -35.80
C GLN A 186 17.72 -68.61 -35.63
N MET A 187 18.23 -68.89 -34.43
CA MET A 187 18.85 -70.17 -34.12
C MET A 187 17.83 -71.31 -34.17
N GLU A 188 16.67 -71.14 -33.53
CA GLU A 188 15.56 -72.10 -33.58
C GLU A 188 15.08 -72.35 -35.02
N LEU A 189 14.94 -71.30 -35.83
CA LEU A 189 14.55 -71.44 -37.23
C LEU A 189 15.60 -72.24 -38.00
N SER A 190 16.89 -71.96 -37.79
CA SER A 190 17.99 -72.70 -38.41
C SER A 190 17.99 -74.18 -38.01
N GLU A 191 17.69 -74.47 -36.74
CA GLU A 191 17.53 -75.84 -36.25
C GLU A 191 16.35 -76.54 -36.93
N VAL A 192 15.18 -75.89 -37.02
CA VAL A 192 13.99 -76.45 -37.68
C VAL A 192 14.25 -76.71 -39.16
N GLU A 193 14.91 -75.78 -39.85
CA GLU A 193 15.30 -75.96 -41.25
C GLU A 193 16.19 -77.18 -41.43
N GLU A 194 17.17 -77.39 -40.56
CA GLU A 194 18.06 -78.55 -40.62
C GLU A 194 17.34 -79.87 -40.31
N HIS A 195 16.44 -79.86 -39.33
CA HIS A 195 15.57 -81.01 -39.04
C HIS A 195 14.67 -81.33 -40.24
N TYR A 196 14.11 -80.32 -40.90
CA TYR A 196 13.26 -80.50 -42.07
C TYR A 196 14.04 -81.08 -43.26
N ARG A 197 15.24 -80.56 -43.55
CA ARG A 197 16.15 -81.14 -44.58
C ARG A 197 16.47 -82.60 -44.28
N THR A 198 16.77 -82.91 -43.02
CA THR A 198 17.05 -84.29 -42.58
C THR A 198 15.84 -85.20 -42.76
N LEU A 199 14.64 -84.74 -42.41
CA LEU A 199 13.40 -85.50 -42.56
C LEU A 199 13.07 -85.77 -44.03
N LEU A 200 13.23 -84.76 -44.91
CA LEU A 200 13.06 -84.90 -46.34
C LEU A 200 14.00 -85.95 -46.91
N ARG A 201 15.28 -85.92 -46.52
CA ARG A 201 16.25 -86.94 -46.92
C ARG A 201 15.82 -88.33 -46.47
N LYS A 202 15.49 -88.50 -45.18
CA LYS A 202 15.02 -89.79 -44.64
C LYS A 202 13.76 -90.30 -45.35
N ARG A 203 12.81 -89.43 -45.69
CA ARG A 203 11.60 -89.80 -46.42
C ARG A 203 11.92 -90.23 -47.85
N HIS A 204 12.85 -89.55 -48.51
CA HIS A 204 13.34 -89.94 -49.83
C HIS A 204 14.03 -91.30 -49.78
N ASP A 205 14.93 -91.51 -48.82
CA ASP A 205 15.65 -92.77 -48.61
C ASP A 205 14.67 -93.92 -48.32
N ALA A 206 13.74 -93.73 -47.38
CA ALA A 206 12.71 -94.72 -47.07
C ALA A 206 11.78 -95.01 -48.26
N ALA A 207 11.44 -94.00 -49.08
CA ALA A 207 10.66 -94.23 -50.30
C ALA A 207 11.45 -95.02 -51.35
N ALA A 208 12.76 -94.80 -51.47
CA ALA A 208 13.64 -95.57 -52.33
C ALA A 208 13.79 -97.02 -51.84
N GLU A 209 13.92 -97.23 -50.53
CA GLU A 209 13.93 -98.56 -49.90
C GLU A 209 12.60 -99.30 -50.10
N MET A 210 11.46 -98.62 -49.93
CA MET A 210 10.13 -99.21 -50.16
C MET A 210 9.83 -99.50 -51.63
N ALA A 211 10.48 -98.79 -52.55
CA ALA A 211 10.40 -99.04 -54.00
C ALA A 211 11.42 -100.08 -54.49
N ALA A 212 12.37 -100.48 -53.65
CA ALA A 212 13.31 -101.54 -53.97
C ALA A 212 12.57 -102.89 -54.11
N PRO A 213 13.00 -103.78 -55.03
CA PRO A 213 12.43 -105.11 -55.15
C PRO A 213 12.56 -105.87 -53.82
N ILE A 214 11.47 -106.51 -53.39
CA ILE A 214 11.46 -107.35 -52.19
C ILE A 214 12.30 -108.60 -52.49
N ASP A 215 13.52 -108.64 -51.97
CA ASP A 215 14.43 -109.79 -52.07
C ASP A 215 14.24 -110.70 -50.85
N LEU A 216 13.43 -111.76 -51.01
CA LEU A 216 13.25 -112.77 -49.97
C LEU A 216 14.24 -113.92 -50.18
N PRO A 217 14.97 -114.34 -49.14
CA PRO A 217 15.85 -115.51 -49.24
C PRO A 217 15.09 -116.78 -49.67
N SER A 218 15.66 -117.52 -50.61
CA SER A 218 15.01 -118.70 -51.22
C SER A 218 15.25 -120.01 -50.47
N ALA A 219 16.26 -120.06 -49.60
CA ALA A 219 16.54 -121.19 -48.71
C ALA A 219 15.78 -121.07 -47.39
N LYS A 220 15.34 -122.22 -46.83
CA LYS A 220 14.54 -122.27 -45.59
C LYS A 220 15.32 -121.71 -44.39
N GLU A 221 16.58 -122.08 -44.27
CA GLU A 221 17.46 -121.64 -43.19
C GLU A 221 17.70 -120.13 -43.23
N ASP A 222 17.90 -119.56 -44.43
CA ASP A 222 18.11 -118.12 -44.61
C ASP A 222 16.83 -117.32 -44.34
N LEU A 223 15.66 -117.88 -44.68
CA LEU A 223 14.37 -117.26 -44.38
C LEU A 223 14.04 -117.27 -42.87
N GLU A 224 14.41 -118.35 -42.17
CA GLU A 224 14.29 -118.43 -40.70
C GLU A 224 15.21 -117.41 -40.01
N LEU A 225 16.44 -117.26 -40.50
CA LEU A 225 17.37 -116.23 -40.02
C LEU A 225 16.84 -114.82 -40.27
N TYR A 226 16.31 -114.55 -41.46
CA TYR A 226 15.71 -113.26 -41.81
C TYR A 226 14.49 -112.94 -40.93
N ALA A 227 13.62 -113.91 -40.67
CA ALA A 227 12.49 -113.73 -39.76
C ALA A 227 12.91 -113.42 -38.32
N LEU A 228 14.00 -114.03 -37.85
CA LEU A 228 14.59 -113.73 -36.54
C LEU A 228 15.21 -112.32 -36.51
N GLN A 229 15.92 -111.91 -37.56
CA GLN A 229 16.48 -110.56 -37.69
C GLN A 229 15.36 -109.51 -37.68
N MET A 230 14.29 -109.70 -38.47
CA MET A 230 13.13 -108.81 -38.47
C MET A 230 12.47 -108.72 -37.10
N ARG A 231 12.40 -109.83 -36.37
CA ARG A 231 11.86 -109.85 -35.00
C ARG A 231 12.77 -109.10 -34.02
N GLU A 232 14.08 -109.23 -34.16
CA GLU A 232 15.07 -108.49 -33.37
C GLU A 232 14.98 -106.98 -33.63
N GLU A 233 14.85 -106.56 -34.90
CA GLU A 233 14.64 -105.17 -35.29
C GLU A 233 13.33 -104.58 -34.76
N LEU A 234 12.23 -105.35 -34.84
CA LEU A 234 10.95 -104.96 -34.25
C LEU A 234 11.03 -104.82 -32.72
N LEU A 235 11.75 -105.72 -32.05
CA LEU A 235 11.98 -105.61 -30.61
C LEU A 235 12.84 -104.37 -30.28
N SER A 236 13.93 -104.14 -31.01
CA SER A 236 14.83 -103.00 -30.83
C SER A 236 14.09 -101.66 -31.03
N THR A 237 13.30 -101.55 -32.10
CA THR A 237 12.48 -100.36 -32.37
C THR A 237 11.37 -100.16 -31.34
N SER A 238 10.74 -101.24 -30.87
CA SER A 238 9.74 -101.19 -29.79
C SER A 238 10.35 -100.65 -28.50
N VAL A 239 11.52 -101.16 -28.09
CA VAL A 239 12.24 -100.70 -26.90
C VAL A 239 12.67 -99.23 -27.05
N ALA A 240 13.15 -98.82 -28.23
CA ALA A 240 13.51 -97.44 -28.49
C ALA A 240 12.29 -96.50 -28.41
N CYS A 241 11.14 -96.91 -28.95
CA CYS A 241 9.89 -96.14 -28.86
C CYS A 241 9.40 -96.03 -27.41
N GLU A 242 9.47 -97.10 -26.63
CA GLU A 242 9.11 -97.08 -25.21
C GLU A 242 10.03 -96.14 -24.42
N HIS A 243 11.33 -96.16 -24.69
CA HIS A 243 12.28 -95.24 -24.07
C HIS A 243 12.00 -93.78 -24.41
N LEU A 244 11.71 -93.47 -25.68
CA LEU A 244 11.32 -92.12 -26.12
C LEU A 244 10.01 -91.67 -25.46
N ARG A 245 9.03 -92.57 -25.35
CA ARG A 245 7.74 -92.28 -24.70
C ARG A 245 7.93 -91.96 -23.22
N ASN A 246 8.71 -92.78 -22.51
CA ASN A 246 9.06 -92.53 -21.12
C ASN A 246 9.79 -91.19 -20.95
N ARG A 247 10.72 -90.85 -21.85
CA ARG A 247 11.40 -89.54 -21.84
C ARG A 247 10.42 -88.39 -22.01
N LEU A 248 9.53 -88.46 -22.99
CA LEU A 248 8.48 -87.46 -23.20
C LEU A 248 7.54 -87.34 -21.99
N ASP A 249 7.17 -88.44 -21.37
CA ASP A 249 6.34 -88.45 -20.16
C ASP A 249 7.06 -87.78 -18.97
N THR A 250 8.36 -88.06 -18.78
CA THR A 250 9.15 -87.38 -17.76
C THR A 250 9.29 -85.88 -18.05
N GLU A 251 9.54 -85.50 -19.30
CA GLU A 251 9.68 -84.10 -19.71
C GLU A 251 8.36 -83.33 -19.54
N THR A 252 7.24 -83.90 -19.97
CA THR A 252 5.91 -83.29 -19.77
C THR A 252 5.54 -83.17 -18.30
N ALA A 253 5.92 -84.15 -17.45
CA ALA A 253 5.75 -84.05 -16.00
C ALA A 253 6.58 -82.90 -15.40
N THR A 254 7.86 -82.81 -15.75
CA THR A 254 8.74 -81.73 -15.25
C THR A 254 8.27 -80.34 -15.69
N ASN A 255 7.83 -80.20 -16.95
CA ASN A 255 7.30 -78.94 -17.46
C ASN A 255 5.98 -78.55 -16.76
N ARG A 256 5.13 -79.53 -16.44
CA ARG A 256 3.90 -79.29 -15.68
C ARG A 256 4.19 -78.83 -14.26
N GLU A 257 5.19 -79.41 -13.59
CA GLU A 257 5.63 -79.00 -12.26
C GLU A 257 6.19 -77.58 -12.27
N ARG A 258 7.10 -77.25 -13.21
CA ARG A 258 7.63 -75.90 -13.40
C ARG A 258 6.52 -74.87 -13.65
N LEU A 259 5.54 -75.19 -14.49
CA LEU A 259 4.40 -74.31 -14.75
C LEU A 259 3.57 -74.07 -13.49
N ASN A 260 3.37 -75.09 -12.66
CA ASN A 260 2.62 -74.96 -11.41
C ASN A 260 3.39 -74.14 -10.37
N GLU A 261 4.71 -74.30 -10.26
CA GLU A 261 5.55 -73.46 -9.40
C GLU A 261 5.48 -71.99 -9.81
N GLU A 262 5.60 -71.69 -11.10
CA GLU A 262 5.50 -70.32 -11.60
C GLU A 262 4.11 -69.72 -11.38
N ARG A 263 3.04 -70.51 -11.57
CA ARG A 263 1.67 -70.09 -11.23
C ARG A 263 1.53 -69.78 -9.75
N TRP A 264 2.07 -70.63 -8.89
CA TRP A 264 2.03 -70.42 -7.44
C TRP A 264 2.78 -69.15 -7.02
N LYS A 265 3.98 -68.92 -7.56
CA LYS A 265 4.77 -67.69 -7.32
C LYS A 265 4.00 -66.44 -7.79
N ARG A 266 3.37 -66.49 -8.97
CA ARG A 266 2.54 -65.40 -9.50
C ARG A 266 1.37 -65.08 -8.57
N ILE A 267 0.63 -66.09 -8.12
CA ILE A 267 -0.50 -65.93 -7.19
C ILE A 267 -0.03 -65.29 -5.88
N GLN A 268 1.11 -65.74 -5.33
CA GLN A 268 1.66 -65.15 -4.10
C GLN A 268 2.01 -63.68 -4.25
N VAL A 269 2.70 -63.31 -5.34
CA VAL A 269 3.06 -61.90 -5.61
C VAL A 269 1.80 -61.06 -5.80
N GLU A 270 0.82 -61.56 -6.53
CA GLU A 270 -0.44 -60.86 -6.75
C GLU A 270 -1.21 -60.63 -5.43
N GLU A 271 -1.26 -61.64 -4.54
CA GLU A 271 -1.93 -61.51 -3.25
C GLU A 271 -1.21 -60.51 -2.33
N LEU A 272 0.12 -60.50 -2.34
CA LEU A 272 0.92 -59.50 -1.63
C LEU A 272 0.65 -58.08 -2.15
N LEU A 273 0.61 -57.90 -3.47
CA LEU A 273 0.29 -56.61 -4.09
C LEU A 273 -1.13 -56.16 -3.78
N ARG A 274 -2.11 -57.07 -3.80
CA ARG A 274 -3.49 -56.79 -3.39
C ARG A 274 -3.55 -56.35 -1.93
N SER A 275 -2.80 -57.02 -1.03
CA SER A 275 -2.75 -56.61 0.38
C SER A 275 -2.17 -55.21 0.53
N ARG A 276 -1.02 -54.92 -0.09
CA ARG A 276 -0.41 -53.59 -0.04
C ARG A 276 -1.32 -52.50 -0.61
N MET A 277 -2.08 -52.82 -1.65
CA MET A 277 -3.05 -51.90 -2.24
C MET A 277 -4.23 -51.63 -1.29
N ARG A 278 -4.73 -52.64 -0.57
CA ARG A 278 -5.73 -52.47 0.49
C ARG A 278 -5.21 -51.56 1.59
N ASP A 279 -4.02 -51.82 2.12
CA ASP A 279 -3.41 -51.03 3.19
C ASP A 279 -3.20 -49.56 2.76
N ALA A 280 -2.71 -49.35 1.54
CA ALA A 280 -2.54 -48.00 0.98
C ALA A 280 -3.88 -47.28 0.82
N ASN A 281 -4.93 -47.97 0.34
CA ASN A 281 -6.26 -47.40 0.19
C ASN A 281 -6.90 -47.04 1.54
N GLU A 282 -6.69 -47.86 2.58
CA GLU A 282 -7.12 -47.56 3.95
C GLU A 282 -6.38 -46.34 4.50
N HIS A 283 -5.06 -46.26 4.27
CA HIS A 283 -4.27 -45.11 4.69
C HIS A 283 -4.72 -43.81 4.01
N ILE A 284 -4.91 -43.84 2.68
CA ILE A 284 -5.44 -42.70 1.91
C ILE A 284 -6.82 -42.31 2.47
N SER A 285 -7.71 -43.27 2.69
CA SER A 285 -9.04 -43.00 3.26
C SER A 285 -8.96 -42.38 4.65
N GLY A 286 -8.01 -42.79 5.48
CA GLY A 286 -7.74 -42.20 6.79
C GLY A 286 -7.27 -40.74 6.67
N LEU A 287 -6.30 -40.47 5.79
CA LEU A 287 -5.81 -39.12 5.51
C LEU A 287 -6.91 -38.21 4.97
N THR A 288 -7.75 -38.71 4.06
CA THR A 288 -8.90 -37.95 3.52
C THR A 288 -9.87 -37.57 4.64
N ARG A 289 -10.23 -38.49 5.53
CA ARG A 289 -11.11 -38.18 6.68
C ARG A 289 -10.50 -37.14 7.62
N ASN A 290 -9.21 -37.26 7.93
CA ASN A 290 -8.49 -36.30 8.78
C ASN A 290 -8.43 -34.91 8.13
N PHE A 291 -8.15 -34.86 6.82
CA PHE A 291 -8.14 -33.63 6.06
C PHE A 291 -9.53 -32.97 6.02
N GLU A 292 -10.59 -33.75 5.77
CA GLU A 292 -11.98 -33.25 5.78
C GLU A 292 -12.36 -32.70 7.17
N ALA A 293 -11.99 -33.40 8.24
CA ALA A 293 -12.24 -32.93 9.61
C ALA A 293 -11.47 -31.63 9.91
N SER A 294 -10.18 -31.58 9.56
CA SER A 294 -9.36 -30.36 9.71
C SER A 294 -9.94 -29.20 8.91
N LYS A 295 -10.36 -29.45 7.67
CA LYS A 295 -11.00 -28.46 6.80
C LYS A 295 -12.29 -27.91 7.44
N GLN A 296 -13.18 -28.78 7.92
CA GLN A 296 -14.41 -28.34 8.60
C GLN A 296 -14.13 -27.52 9.87
N THR A 297 -13.10 -27.88 10.64
CA THR A 297 -12.72 -27.08 11.82
C THR A 297 -12.17 -25.71 11.44
N ALA A 298 -11.38 -25.64 10.35
CA ALA A 298 -10.86 -24.38 9.83
C ALA A 298 -11.99 -23.51 9.27
N GLU A 299 -12.93 -24.07 8.51
CA GLU A 299 -14.12 -23.37 7.99
C GLU A 299 -14.98 -22.80 9.12
N LYS A 300 -15.24 -23.57 10.17
CA LYS A 300 -15.97 -23.07 11.34
C LYS A 300 -15.19 -21.96 12.07
N ALA A 301 -13.87 -22.04 12.12
CA ALA A 301 -13.04 -21.00 12.73
C ALA A 301 -13.04 -19.71 11.89
N THR A 302 -12.95 -19.80 10.56
CA THR A 302 -13.03 -18.64 9.67
C THR A 302 -14.41 -18.00 9.69
N GLU A 303 -15.49 -18.79 9.75
CA GLU A 303 -16.85 -18.27 9.93
C GLU A 303 -17.00 -17.49 11.24
N ARG A 304 -16.53 -18.05 12.37
CA ARG A 304 -16.53 -17.37 13.68
C ARG A 304 -15.72 -16.08 13.65
N ALA A 305 -14.51 -16.11 13.08
CA ALA A 305 -13.68 -14.91 12.93
C ALA A 305 -14.36 -13.85 12.06
N SER A 306 -15.02 -14.26 10.95
CA SER A 306 -15.74 -13.34 10.08
C SER A 306 -16.95 -12.69 10.77
N ALA A 307 -17.64 -13.43 11.64
CA ALA A 307 -18.75 -12.91 12.44
C ALA A 307 -18.25 -11.91 13.49
N GLU A 308 -17.12 -12.21 14.14
CA GLU A 308 -16.52 -11.31 15.13
C GLU A 308 -16.02 -10.01 14.48
N VAL A 309 -15.38 -10.08 13.30
CA VAL A 309 -14.96 -8.89 12.55
C VAL A 309 -16.18 -8.01 12.22
N LYS A 310 -17.29 -8.59 11.76
CA LYS A 310 -18.53 -7.84 11.48
C LYS A 310 -19.09 -7.17 12.74
N ARG A 311 -19.05 -7.87 13.87
CA ARG A 311 -19.49 -7.34 15.17
C ARG A 311 -18.64 -6.13 15.59
N LEU A 312 -17.31 -6.27 15.53
CA LEU A 312 -16.37 -5.20 15.85
C LEU A 312 -16.50 -4.00 14.90
N GLN A 313 -16.75 -4.23 13.61
CA GLN A 313 -17.03 -3.16 12.65
C GLN A 313 -18.29 -2.37 12.99
N ALA A 314 -19.36 -3.06 13.43
CA ALA A 314 -20.58 -2.40 13.87
C ALA A 314 -20.37 -1.56 15.14
N GLU A 315 -19.62 -2.10 16.11
CA GLU A 315 -19.25 -1.36 17.33
C GLU A 315 -18.39 -0.14 17.03
N LEU A 316 -17.42 -0.27 16.11
CA LEU A 316 -16.57 0.85 15.70
C LEU A 316 -17.41 1.96 15.05
N ALA A 317 -18.33 1.60 14.15
CA ALA A 317 -19.23 2.56 13.51
C ALA A 317 -20.13 3.29 14.53
N GLU A 318 -20.65 2.59 15.53
CA GLU A 318 -21.43 3.21 16.61
C GLU A 318 -20.58 4.19 17.43
N LYS A 319 -19.36 3.79 17.79
CA LYS A 319 -18.40 4.62 18.53
C LYS A 319 -18.02 5.87 17.73
N ASP A 320 -17.80 5.75 16.43
CA ASP A 320 -17.52 6.89 15.54
C ASP A 320 -18.70 7.87 15.49
N MET A 321 -19.94 7.37 15.39
CA MET A 321 -21.14 8.23 15.47
C MET A 321 -21.28 8.95 16.81
N VAL A 322 -20.89 8.32 17.93
CA VAL A 322 -20.88 8.96 19.25
C VAL A 322 -19.77 10.00 19.35
N LEU A 323 -18.56 9.66 18.89
CA LEU A 323 -17.43 10.59 18.87
C LEU A 323 -17.74 11.83 18.04
N GLN A 324 -18.37 11.66 16.88
CA GLN A 324 -18.76 12.78 16.03
C GLN A 324 -19.81 13.68 16.69
N ARG A 325 -20.87 13.10 17.27
CA ARG A 325 -21.86 13.86 18.05
C ARG A 325 -21.23 14.63 19.21
N THR A 326 -20.25 14.03 19.89
CA THR A 326 -19.55 14.67 21.00
C THR A 326 -18.68 15.82 20.51
N ARG A 327 -17.98 15.67 19.38
CA ARG A 327 -17.21 16.75 18.74
C ARG A 327 -18.11 17.91 18.31
N ASP A 328 -19.27 17.62 17.75
CA ASP A 328 -20.25 18.63 17.34
C ASP A 328 -20.78 19.41 18.56
N GLU A 329 -21.02 18.73 19.68
CA GLU A 329 -21.44 19.42 20.91
C GLU A 329 -20.32 20.26 21.53
N VAL A 330 -19.08 19.77 21.52
CA VAL A 330 -17.91 20.55 21.99
C VAL A 330 -17.76 21.82 21.17
N THR A 331 -17.80 21.72 19.83
CA THR A 331 -17.71 22.91 18.96
C THR A 331 -18.88 23.86 19.17
N ARG A 332 -20.11 23.36 19.37
CA ARG A 332 -21.27 24.19 19.72
C ARG A 332 -21.08 24.95 21.03
N LEU A 333 -20.57 24.27 22.08
CA LEU A 333 -20.31 24.88 23.37
C LEU A 333 -19.17 25.91 23.30
N GLN A 334 -18.10 25.62 22.57
CA GLN A 334 -17.00 26.55 22.33
C GLN A 334 -17.49 27.83 21.63
N ASN A 335 -18.33 27.70 20.60
CA ASN A 335 -18.93 28.86 19.93
C ASN A 335 -19.80 29.68 20.89
N ARG A 336 -20.58 29.01 21.75
CA ARG A 336 -21.40 29.69 22.77
C ARG A 336 -20.55 30.42 23.79
N MET A 337 -19.46 29.81 24.27
CA MET A 337 -18.51 30.46 25.16
C MET A 337 -17.89 31.69 24.50
N SER A 338 -17.45 31.60 23.24
CA SER A 338 -16.89 32.73 22.50
C SER A 338 -17.88 33.88 22.34
N ASN A 339 -19.15 33.58 22.04
CA ASN A 339 -20.19 34.60 21.93
C ASN A 339 -20.47 35.26 23.30
N LEU A 340 -20.59 34.48 24.37
CA LEU A 340 -20.79 35.02 25.71
C LEU A 340 -19.60 35.87 26.19
N GLN A 341 -18.37 35.50 25.82
CA GLN A 341 -17.18 36.31 26.08
C GLN A 341 -17.27 37.67 25.37
N LYS A 342 -17.63 37.69 24.08
CA LYS A 342 -17.82 38.95 23.32
C LYS A 342 -18.94 39.81 23.91
N ASP A 343 -20.06 39.20 24.29
CA ASP A 343 -21.17 39.93 24.91
C ASP A 343 -20.74 40.55 26.25
N LEU A 344 -19.94 39.83 27.03
CA LEU A 344 -19.39 40.34 28.29
C LEU A 344 -18.45 41.52 28.04
N GLU A 345 -17.48 41.39 27.13
CA GLU A 345 -16.56 42.48 26.74
C GLU A 345 -17.32 43.72 26.25
N ASN A 346 -18.36 43.52 25.44
CA ASN A 346 -19.22 44.60 24.98
C ASN A 346 -19.96 45.27 26.14
N SER A 347 -20.54 44.48 27.05
CA SER A 347 -21.26 45.00 28.22
C SER A 347 -20.33 45.76 29.18
N GLU A 348 -19.10 45.29 29.34
CA GLU A 348 -18.06 45.94 30.13
C GLU A 348 -17.66 47.28 29.50
N LYS A 349 -17.44 47.30 28.18
CA LYS A 349 -17.14 48.52 27.42
C LYS A 349 -18.26 49.55 27.54
N VAL A 350 -19.52 49.14 27.36
CA VAL A 350 -20.68 50.03 27.53
C VAL A 350 -20.76 50.57 28.95
N SER A 351 -20.48 49.74 29.95
CA SER A 351 -20.46 50.16 31.36
C SER A 351 -19.36 51.18 31.64
N LEU A 352 -18.16 50.99 31.09
CA LEU A 352 -17.05 51.94 31.18
C LEU A 352 -17.37 53.27 30.50
N ASP A 353 -17.97 53.23 29.31
CA ASP A 353 -18.40 54.43 28.58
C ASP A 353 -19.48 55.19 29.35
N PHE A 354 -20.43 54.48 29.96
CA PHE A 354 -21.45 55.10 30.82
C PHE A 354 -20.82 55.81 32.01
N VAL A 355 -19.87 55.17 32.72
CA VAL A 355 -19.15 55.79 33.83
C VAL A 355 -18.39 57.04 33.35
N ARG A 356 -17.67 56.94 32.23
CA ARG A 356 -16.89 58.07 31.66
C ARG A 356 -17.79 59.23 31.25
N LEU A 357 -18.91 58.96 30.58
CA LEU A 357 -19.86 59.97 30.16
C LEU A 357 -20.56 60.62 31.36
N SER A 358 -20.92 59.84 32.38
CA SER A 358 -21.53 60.37 33.61
C SER A 358 -20.58 61.32 34.36
N GLN A 359 -19.31 60.94 34.49
CA GLN A 359 -18.27 61.81 35.05
C GLN A 359 -18.05 63.07 34.21
N HIS A 360 -17.98 62.93 32.88
CA HIS A 360 -17.83 64.07 31.97
C HIS A 360 -18.99 65.06 32.13
N LEU A 361 -20.22 64.56 32.16
CA LEU A 361 -21.42 65.36 32.35
C LEU A 361 -21.41 66.06 33.72
N GLN A 362 -20.99 65.38 34.79
CA GLN A 362 -20.93 65.97 36.12
C GLN A 362 -19.92 67.12 36.20
N ILE A 363 -18.74 66.95 35.60
CA ILE A 363 -17.74 68.02 35.46
C ILE A 363 -18.30 69.18 34.63
N GLN A 364 -19.01 68.91 33.53
CA GLN A 364 -19.65 69.95 32.71
C GLN A 364 -20.68 70.75 33.51
N LEU A 365 -21.51 70.06 34.30
CA LEU A 365 -22.53 70.69 35.14
C LEU A 365 -21.91 71.51 36.28
N GLU A 366 -20.82 71.03 36.90
CA GLU A 366 -20.06 71.79 37.92
C GLU A 366 -19.44 73.05 37.31
N ARG A 367 -18.75 72.94 36.17
CA ARG A 367 -18.21 74.10 35.43
C ARG A 367 -19.29 75.11 35.07
N GLN A 368 -20.46 74.64 34.61
CA GLN A 368 -21.57 75.52 34.28
C GLN A 368 -22.15 76.19 35.54
N ARG A 369 -22.23 75.47 36.67
CA ARG A 369 -22.64 76.06 37.95
C ARG A 369 -21.67 77.13 38.42
N GLU A 370 -20.36 76.89 38.36
CA GLU A 370 -19.34 77.90 38.68
C GLU A 370 -19.46 79.14 37.79
N GLN A 371 -19.59 78.95 36.47
CA GLN A 371 -19.81 80.06 35.52
C GLN A 371 -21.13 80.81 35.76
N THR A 372 -22.16 80.14 36.28
CA THR A 372 -23.46 80.74 36.58
C THR A 372 -23.51 81.33 38.00
N GLN A 373 -22.56 81.01 38.89
CA GLN A 373 -22.54 81.52 40.25
C GLN A 373 -22.22 83.03 40.29
N GLU A 374 -21.60 83.56 39.23
CA GLU A 374 -21.45 84.99 38.97
C GLU A 374 -22.57 85.52 38.05
N VAL A 375 -23.84 85.48 38.48
CA VAL A 375 -24.92 86.21 37.79
C VAL A 375 -24.74 87.71 38.01
N ARG A 376 -23.79 88.31 37.29
CA ARG A 376 -23.65 89.76 37.19
C ARG A 376 -24.56 90.24 36.07
N TRP A 377 -25.57 91.06 36.39
CA TRP A 377 -26.34 91.76 35.37
C TRP A 377 -25.38 92.60 34.54
N GLN A 378 -25.18 92.22 33.27
CA GLN A 378 -24.21 92.87 32.41
C GLN A 378 -24.75 94.24 31.99
N ASP A 379 -23.90 95.26 32.06
CA ASP A 379 -24.26 96.59 31.57
C ASP A 379 -24.19 96.62 30.02
N PRO A 380 -25.18 97.22 29.33
CA PRO A 380 -25.12 97.45 27.89
C PRO A 380 -23.84 98.11 27.38
N GLU A 381 -23.15 98.90 28.19
CA GLU A 381 -21.89 99.56 27.82
C GLU A 381 -20.70 98.59 27.79
N ASP A 382 -20.71 97.57 28.64
CA ASP A 382 -19.61 96.60 28.80
C ASP A 382 -19.58 95.49 27.72
N VAL A 383 -20.63 95.38 26.89
CA VAL A 383 -20.80 94.25 25.96
C VAL A 383 -20.75 94.70 24.50
N THR A 384 -19.75 94.22 23.76
CA THR A 384 -19.54 94.57 22.35
C THR A 384 -20.16 93.56 21.36
N GLN A 385 -20.55 92.37 21.81
CA GLN A 385 -21.13 91.32 20.97
C GLN A 385 -22.20 90.48 21.68
N CYS A 386 -23.16 89.95 20.93
CA CYS A 386 -24.21 89.07 21.43
C CYS A 386 -23.61 87.77 21.97
N LEU A 387 -23.94 87.37 23.21
CA LEU A 387 -23.41 86.13 23.81
C LEU A 387 -23.90 84.86 23.08
N GLY A 388 -25.08 84.88 22.46
CA GLY A 388 -25.66 83.73 21.79
C GLY A 388 -25.08 83.44 20.41
N CYS A 389 -25.03 84.45 19.53
CA CYS A 389 -24.57 84.28 18.15
C CYS A 389 -23.20 84.91 17.85
N LYS A 390 -22.54 85.49 18.87
CA LYS A 390 -21.25 86.17 18.77
C LYS A 390 -21.18 87.32 17.74
N ARG A 391 -22.32 87.85 17.29
CA ARG A 391 -22.37 89.00 16.37
C ARG A 391 -22.11 90.31 17.13
N PRO A 392 -21.26 91.22 16.62
CA PRO A 392 -21.02 92.51 17.25
C PRO A 392 -22.29 93.37 17.26
N PHE A 393 -22.44 94.21 18.28
CA PHE A 393 -23.55 95.17 18.37
C PHE A 393 -23.21 96.44 17.58
N GLU A 394 -23.97 96.72 16.53
CA GLU A 394 -23.85 97.95 15.75
C GLU A 394 -24.52 99.15 16.46
N ALA A 395 -24.10 100.38 16.13
CA ALA A 395 -24.64 101.59 16.75
C ALA A 395 -26.16 101.71 16.51
N GLY A 396 -26.94 101.81 17.60
CA GLY A 396 -28.41 101.83 17.55
C GLY A 396 -29.08 100.45 17.69
N MET A 397 -28.31 99.35 17.75
CA MET A 397 -28.86 98.02 17.99
C MET A 397 -29.30 97.86 19.45
N VAL A 398 -30.54 97.40 19.66
CA VAL A 398 -31.11 97.23 21.00
C VAL A 398 -30.49 96.02 21.69
N LYS A 399 -29.67 96.27 22.71
CA LYS A 399 -29.09 95.27 23.63
C LYS A 399 -30.13 94.85 24.67
N ARG A 400 -30.33 93.55 24.89
CA ARG A 400 -31.31 93.03 25.87
C ARG A 400 -30.68 91.97 26.76
N ASN A 401 -30.85 92.12 28.07
CA ASN A 401 -30.40 91.12 29.04
C ASN A 401 -31.36 89.93 29.10
N CYS A 402 -30.80 88.73 29.22
CA CYS A 402 -31.53 87.55 29.65
C CYS A 402 -31.99 87.74 31.10
N ARG A 403 -33.28 87.53 31.37
CA ARG A 403 -33.85 87.67 32.72
C ARG A 403 -33.43 86.57 33.69
N HIS A 404 -32.76 85.51 33.21
CA HIS A 404 -32.26 84.43 34.06
C HIS A 404 -30.76 84.55 34.34
N CYS A 405 -29.91 84.62 33.31
CA CYS A 405 -28.45 84.69 33.49
C CYS A 405 -27.85 86.11 33.46
N GLY A 406 -28.66 87.15 33.22
CA GLY A 406 -28.20 88.56 33.22
C GLY A 406 -27.34 88.99 32.03
N ALA A 407 -26.88 88.07 31.18
CA ALA A 407 -26.05 88.36 30.01
C ALA A 407 -26.82 89.01 28.85
N ILE A 408 -26.10 89.72 27.97
CA ILE A 408 -26.70 90.51 26.89
C ILE A 408 -26.76 89.73 25.56
N PHE A 409 -27.93 89.81 24.92
CA PHE A 409 -28.25 89.15 23.66
C PHE A 409 -28.89 90.12 22.66
N CYS A 410 -28.78 89.81 21.37
CA CYS A 410 -29.55 90.48 20.34
C CYS A 410 -31.02 90.03 20.37
N PRO A 411 -31.96 90.81 19.81
CA PRO A 411 -33.38 90.46 19.80
C PRO A 411 -33.68 89.08 19.16
N ALA A 412 -32.87 88.69 18.17
CA ALA A 412 -32.99 87.38 17.50
C ALA A 412 -32.58 86.20 18.39
N CYS A 413 -31.67 86.40 19.35
CA CYS A 413 -31.23 85.37 20.30
C CYS A 413 -31.99 85.38 21.64
N LEU A 414 -32.86 86.36 21.86
CA LEU A 414 -33.66 86.51 23.07
C LEU A 414 -35.17 86.46 22.76
N THR A 415 -35.57 85.46 22.00
CA THR A 415 -36.95 85.27 21.53
C THR A 415 -37.80 84.45 22.49
N LYS A 416 -37.17 83.57 23.28
CA LYS A 416 -37.85 82.63 24.18
C LYS A 416 -38.36 83.34 25.43
N VAL A 417 -39.56 82.96 25.86
CA VAL A 417 -40.23 83.52 27.03
C VAL A 417 -40.57 82.37 27.96
N ILE A 418 -40.16 82.45 29.22
CA ILE A 418 -40.56 81.49 30.24
C ILE A 418 -41.88 81.92 30.89
N PRO A 419 -42.76 80.95 31.21
CA PRO A 419 -43.98 81.23 31.95
C PRO A 419 -43.66 81.77 33.36
N PRO A 420 -44.59 82.53 33.97
CA PRO A 420 -44.39 83.08 35.30
C PRO A 420 -44.24 81.97 36.35
N PHE A 421 -43.14 82.00 37.11
CA PHE A 421 -42.92 81.15 38.28
C PHE A 421 -43.81 81.62 39.45
N GLY A 422 -45.02 81.07 39.57
CA GLY A 422 -45.96 81.36 40.64
C GLY A 422 -46.93 82.52 40.38
N ALA A 423 -47.93 82.68 41.26
CA ALA A 423 -49.09 83.56 41.07
C ALA A 423 -48.81 85.07 40.99
N ARG A 424 -47.55 85.52 41.21
CA ARG A 424 -47.16 86.95 41.25
C ARG A 424 -46.02 87.33 40.29
N SER A 425 -45.54 86.43 39.46
CA SER A 425 -44.45 86.72 38.51
C SER A 425 -44.99 87.03 37.10
N ARG A 426 -44.19 87.71 36.29
CA ARG A 426 -44.52 88.07 34.90
C ARG A 426 -43.71 87.21 33.92
N PRO A 427 -44.23 86.95 32.70
CA PRO A 427 -43.46 86.27 31.66
C PRO A 427 -42.12 86.98 31.42
N ALA A 428 -41.03 86.22 31.40
CA ALA A 428 -39.67 86.76 31.32
C ALA A 428 -38.95 86.23 30.07
N ARG A 429 -38.25 87.11 29.36
CA ARG A 429 -37.44 86.70 28.20
C ARG A 429 -36.09 86.15 28.65
N VAL A 430 -35.75 84.97 28.16
CA VAL A 430 -34.50 84.28 28.48
C VAL A 430 -33.80 83.80 27.20
N CYS A 431 -32.50 83.52 27.26
CA CYS A 431 -31.79 82.95 26.10
C CYS A 431 -32.17 81.48 25.92
N ASP A 432 -31.85 80.91 24.75
CA ASP A 432 -32.19 79.52 24.41
C ASP A 432 -31.65 78.50 25.44
N MET A 433 -30.42 78.67 25.92
CA MET A 433 -29.84 77.82 26.98
C MET A 433 -30.67 77.90 28.28
N CYS A 434 -30.98 79.11 28.74
CA CYS A 434 -31.76 79.33 29.96
C CYS A 434 -33.20 78.83 29.81
N HIS A 435 -33.77 78.91 28.60
CA HIS A 435 -35.09 78.35 28.31
C HIS A 435 -35.09 76.83 28.47
N THR A 436 -34.10 76.14 27.92
CA THR A 436 -33.93 74.68 28.11
C THR A 436 -33.75 74.31 29.58
N LEU A 437 -32.98 75.09 30.35
CA LEU A 437 -32.77 74.81 31.78
C LEU A 437 -34.03 75.02 32.64
N LEU A 438 -34.87 76.00 32.30
CA LEU A 438 -36.01 76.41 33.12
C LEU A 438 -37.35 75.79 32.71
N VAL A 439 -37.46 75.26 31.49
CA VAL A 439 -38.67 74.63 30.96
C VAL A 439 -38.46 73.13 30.84
N LYS A 440 -39.19 72.35 31.65
CA LYS A 440 -39.01 70.87 31.77
C LYS A 440 -39.21 70.11 30.45
N ASP A 441 -40.06 70.61 29.56
CA ASP A 441 -40.41 69.96 28.29
C ASP A 441 -39.67 70.58 27.08
N ALA A 442 -38.69 71.45 27.31
CA ALA A 442 -37.91 72.02 26.22
C ALA A 442 -36.87 71.01 25.71
N ALA A 443 -36.76 70.89 24.38
CA ALA A 443 -35.70 70.10 23.76
C ALA A 443 -34.31 70.57 24.28
N PRO A 444 -33.39 69.64 24.58
CA PRO A 444 -32.05 69.98 25.05
C PRO A 444 -31.37 70.97 24.10
N TYR A 445 -30.75 72.02 24.63
CA TYR A 445 -30.12 73.09 23.85
C TYR A 445 -29.13 72.54 22.81
N PHE A 446 -28.45 71.44 23.14
CA PHE A 446 -27.46 70.78 22.30
C PHE A 446 -28.04 69.86 21.20
N CYS A 447 -29.36 69.65 21.12
CA CYS A 447 -29.99 68.85 20.06
C CYS A 447 -30.10 69.58 18.70
N SER A 448 -29.63 70.84 18.60
CA SER A 448 -29.71 71.66 17.37
C SER A 448 -28.43 71.64 16.53
N GLY A 449 -27.63 70.58 16.63
CA GLY A 449 -26.55 70.30 15.69
C GLY A 449 -27.07 69.46 14.53
N THR A 450 -26.84 69.87 13.29
CA THR A 450 -27.00 68.99 12.13
C THR A 450 -26.03 67.83 12.29
N PHE A 451 -26.52 66.68 12.72
CA PHE A 451 -25.78 65.43 12.61
C PHE A 451 -25.81 65.00 11.13
N PRO A 452 -24.66 64.80 10.46
CA PRO A 452 -24.64 64.06 9.22
C PRO A 452 -25.20 62.66 9.52
N CYS A 453 -26.29 62.28 8.84
CA CYS A 453 -26.66 60.87 8.76
C CYS A 453 -25.46 60.15 8.14
N ALA A 454 -24.77 59.33 8.94
CA ALA A 454 -23.89 58.31 8.41
C ALA A 454 -24.77 57.26 7.70
N ASP A 455 -24.30 56.87 6.53
CA ASP A 455 -24.98 56.10 5.52
C ASP A 455 -25.52 54.74 6.03
N GLU A 456 -26.69 54.36 5.51
CA GLU A 456 -27.15 52.97 5.53
C GLU A 456 -26.23 52.12 4.63
N GLU A 457 -25.31 51.39 5.26
CA GLU A 457 -24.60 50.30 4.60
C GLU A 457 -25.40 48.99 4.71
N SER A 458 -25.91 48.56 3.55
CA SER A 458 -26.03 47.18 3.08
C SER A 458 -26.67 46.13 4.01
N SER A 459 -27.92 45.77 3.69
CA SER A 459 -28.50 44.47 4.03
C SER A 459 -27.74 43.31 3.35
N PRO A 460 -27.52 42.17 4.01
CA PRO A 460 -26.98 40.97 3.38
C PRO A 460 -28.05 40.28 2.50
N PRO A 461 -27.68 39.62 1.40
CA PRO A 461 -28.65 38.94 0.53
C PRO A 461 -29.23 37.71 1.22
N SER A 462 -30.56 37.61 1.23
CA SER A 462 -31.28 36.40 1.64
C SER A 462 -31.02 35.27 0.64
N ALA A 463 -30.39 34.18 1.10
CA ALA A 463 -30.38 32.94 0.35
C ALA A 463 -31.73 32.22 0.52
N THR A 464 -32.51 32.15 -0.56
CA THR A 464 -33.66 31.26 -0.69
C THR A 464 -33.20 29.83 -1.01
N PRO A 465 -33.80 28.78 -0.39
CA PRO A 465 -33.50 27.41 -0.75
C PRO A 465 -34.34 26.96 -1.96
N THR A 466 -33.67 26.57 -3.04
CA THR A 466 -34.31 25.89 -4.18
C THR A 466 -34.63 24.45 -3.79
N ILE A 467 -35.91 24.17 -3.51
CA ILE A 467 -36.45 22.82 -3.36
C ILE A 467 -36.56 22.17 -4.75
N LEU A 468 -35.64 21.26 -5.06
CA LEU A 468 -35.77 20.30 -6.16
C LEU A 468 -36.76 19.19 -5.75
N ARG A 469 -38.02 19.34 -6.17
CA ARG A 469 -39.00 18.23 -6.16
C ARG A 469 -38.59 17.18 -7.20
N LYS A 470 -38.07 16.05 -6.74
CA LYS A 470 -38.00 14.81 -7.51
C LYS A 470 -39.42 14.22 -7.59
N LYS A 471 -39.98 14.17 -8.80
CA LYS A 471 -41.19 13.39 -9.11
C LYS A 471 -40.91 11.90 -8.86
N ARG A 472 -41.89 11.22 -8.26
CA ARG A 472 -42.08 9.78 -8.37
C ARG A 472 -42.36 9.38 -9.82
#